data_AF-A0A836ZTZ5-F1
#
_entry.id   AF-A0A836ZTZ5-F1
#
_cell.length_a   1.000
_cell.length_b   1.000
_cell.length_c   1.000
_cell.angle_alpha   90.00
_cell.angle_beta   90.00
_cell.angle_gamma   90.00
#
_symmetry.space_group_name_H-M   'P 1'
#
loop_
_entity.id
_entity.type
_entity.pdbx_description
1 polymer ?
#
loop_
_entity_poly.entity_id
_entity_poly.type
_entity_poly.pdbx_seq_one_letter_code
_entity_poly.pdbx_strand_id
1 'polypeptide(L)'
;IDGVPVKIEMVSEARISIHGDLDPIFQVPTLSREDMYAEKLLANADRGLDKSTMSRDIIDLAMMVDHWGAIPEQAWAKATDAYGELASKAFRAASEMVCEPAYLRDCLRK
;
A
#
# COMPACT_ATOMS: atom_id res chain seq x y z
N ILE A 1 18.98 15.11 2.75
CA ILE A 1 20.13 15.79 2.09
C ILE A 1 19.88 17.29 2.21
N ASP A 2 20.91 18.11 2.40
CA ASP A 2 20.77 19.57 2.62
C ASP A 2 20.01 19.96 3.90
N GLY A 3 20.19 19.21 4.99
CA GLY A 3 19.56 19.51 6.28
C GLY A 3 18.05 19.19 6.36
N VAL A 4 17.46 18.62 5.29
CA VAL A 4 16.08 18.10 5.33
C VAL A 4 16.06 16.85 6.23
N PRO A 5 15.27 16.85 7.32
CA PRO A 5 15.18 15.71 8.22
C PRO A 5 14.52 14.52 7.52
N VAL A 6 15.06 13.32 7.75
CA VAL A 6 14.48 12.06 7.29
C VAL A 6 13.80 11.40 8.48
N LYS A 7 12.48 11.18 8.38
CA LYS A 7 11.74 10.43 9.39
C LYS A 7 12.08 8.95 9.25
N ILE A 8 12.46 8.31 10.36
CA ILE A 8 12.73 6.86 10.43
C ILE A 8 11.72 6.24 11.37
N GLU A 9 11.08 5.15 10.92
CA GLU A 9 10.13 4.36 11.71
C GLU A 9 10.59 2.90 11.70
N MET A 10 10.47 2.22 12.83
CA MET A 10 10.71 0.79 12.96
C MET A 10 9.41 0.13 13.41
N VAL A 11 8.97 -0.87 12.67
CA VAL A 11 7.70 -1.55 12.90
C VAL A 11 7.97 -3.05 13.05
N SER A 12 7.40 -3.66 14.07
CA SER A 12 7.36 -5.12 14.21
C SER A 12 6.08 -5.62 13.56
N GLU A 13 6.19 -6.20 12.37
CA GLU A 13 5.03 -6.77 11.66
C GLU A 13 4.70 -8.16 12.23
N ALA A 14 3.44 -8.35 12.62
CA ALA A 14 2.96 -9.57 13.26
C ALA A 14 1.65 -10.10 12.66
N ARG A 15 1.05 -9.36 11.72
CA ARG A 15 -0.20 -9.69 11.03
C ARG A 15 0.05 -10.69 9.90
N ILE A 16 1.18 -10.55 9.19
CA ILE A 16 1.55 -11.40 8.05
C ILE A 16 3.02 -11.82 8.12
N SER A 17 3.35 -12.95 7.51
CA SER A 17 4.75 -13.35 7.30
C SER A 17 5.35 -12.57 6.14
N ILE A 18 6.39 -11.79 6.44
CA ILE A 18 7.12 -10.96 5.47
C ILE A 18 8.43 -11.62 5.03
N HIS A 19 8.79 -11.40 3.78
CA HIS A 19 10.04 -11.81 3.17
C HIS A 19 10.74 -10.59 2.58
N GLY A 20 12.07 -10.68 2.50
CA GLY A 20 12.90 -9.64 1.94
C GLY A 20 13.56 -10.07 0.65
N ASP A 21 13.87 -9.08 -0.19
CA ASP A 21 14.72 -9.21 -1.37
C ASP A 21 15.66 -8.00 -1.43
N LEU A 22 16.75 -8.10 -2.19
CA LEU A 22 17.59 -6.93 -2.48
C LEU A 22 16.99 -6.15 -3.64
N ASP A 23 16.86 -4.83 -3.48
CA ASP A 23 16.51 -3.95 -4.60
C ASP A 23 17.57 -4.11 -5.72
N PRO A 24 17.16 -4.38 -6.97
CA PRO A 24 18.10 -4.71 -8.04
C PRO A 24 19.06 -3.57 -8.39
N ILE A 25 18.70 -2.31 -8.09
CA ILE A 25 19.50 -1.13 -8.44
C ILE A 25 20.35 -0.69 -7.26
N PHE A 26 19.72 -0.50 -6.11
CA PHE A 26 20.35 0.10 -4.93
C PHE A 26 20.98 -0.94 -4.00
N GLN A 27 20.72 -2.23 -4.21
CA GLN A 27 21.27 -3.34 -3.42
C GLN A 27 20.99 -3.19 -1.91
N VAL A 28 19.85 -2.57 -1.57
CA VAL A 28 19.37 -2.44 -0.20
C VAL A 28 18.26 -3.46 0.06
N PRO A 29 18.15 -4.02 1.28
CA PRO A 29 17.05 -4.91 1.63
C PRO A 29 15.71 -4.18 1.54
N THR A 30 14.78 -4.75 0.79
CA THR A 30 13.39 -4.30 0.69
C THR A 30 12.46 -5.48 0.98
N LEU A 31 11.20 -5.21 1.26
CA LEU A 31 10.18 -6.27 1.24
C LEU A 31 10.12 -6.90 -0.15
N SER A 32 9.74 -8.17 -0.20
CA SER A 32 9.35 -8.81 -1.46
C SER A 32 8.17 -8.05 -2.08
N ARG A 33 8.02 -8.12 -3.41
CA ARG A 33 6.93 -7.40 -4.09
C ARG A 33 5.54 -7.85 -3.60
N GLU A 34 5.36 -9.14 -3.32
CA GLU A 34 4.10 -9.65 -2.76
C GLU A 34 3.81 -9.05 -1.38
N ASP A 35 4.83 -8.86 -0.55
CA ASP A 35 4.67 -8.30 0.79
C ASP A 35 4.45 -6.80 0.77
N MET A 36 5.03 -6.07 -0.19
CA MET A 36 4.70 -4.66 -0.41
C MET A 36 3.22 -4.50 -0.79
N TYR A 37 2.68 -5.37 -1.65
CA TYR A 37 1.26 -5.38 -1.97
C TYR A 37 0.40 -5.70 -0.75
N ALA A 38 0.75 -6.74 0.00
CA ALA A 38 0.01 -7.14 1.19
C ALA A 38 -0.03 -6.03 2.24
N GLU A 39 1.11 -5.43 2.59
CA GLU A 39 1.19 -4.32 3.54
C GLU A 39 0.35 -3.11 3.09
N LYS A 40 0.38 -2.77 1.80
CA LYS A 40 -0.44 -1.68 1.27
C LYS A 40 -1.93 -1.99 1.31
N LEU A 41 -2.34 -3.23 1.07
CA LEU A 41 -3.73 -3.66 1.24
C LEU A 41 -4.17 -3.53 2.71
N LEU A 42 -3.34 -3.95 3.67
CA LEU A 42 -3.64 -3.83 5.09
C LEU A 42 -3.72 -2.37 5.54
N ALA A 43 -2.76 -1.54 5.15
CA ALA A 43 -2.79 -0.11 5.43
C ALA A 43 -4.03 0.57 4.83
N ASN A 44 -4.41 0.22 3.59
CA ASN A 44 -5.64 0.72 2.99
C ASN A 44 -6.90 0.22 3.73
N ALA A 45 -6.88 -1.00 4.27
CA ALA A 45 -7.98 -1.50 5.09
C ALA A 45 -8.10 -0.76 6.44
N ASP A 46 -6.97 -0.38 7.04
CA ASP A 46 -6.94 0.34 8.32
C ASP A 46 -7.50 1.76 8.22
N ARG A 47 -7.17 2.49 7.14
CA ARG A 47 -7.43 3.93 7.07
C ARG A 47 -7.83 4.46 5.69
N GLY A 48 -7.97 3.61 4.67
CA GLY A 48 -8.14 4.03 3.28
C GLY A 48 -9.43 4.80 2.98
N LEU A 49 -10.47 4.65 3.82
CA LEU A 49 -11.72 5.41 3.70
C LEU A 49 -11.69 6.74 4.47
N ASP A 50 -10.69 6.98 5.31
CA ASP A 50 -10.49 8.27 5.95
C ASP A 50 -9.86 9.25 4.95
N LYS A 51 -10.67 10.19 4.47
CA LYS A 51 -10.23 11.25 3.55
C LYS A 51 -9.08 12.07 4.12
N SER A 52 -8.87 12.14 5.44
CA SER A 52 -7.73 12.86 6.04
C SER A 52 -6.37 12.29 5.60
N THR A 53 -6.35 11.01 5.21
CA THR A 53 -5.16 10.29 4.73
C THR A 53 -4.84 10.53 3.25
N MET A 54 -5.73 11.26 2.55
CA MET A 54 -5.60 11.61 1.13
C MET A 54 -5.47 10.39 0.20
N SER A 55 -6.05 9.24 0.58
CA SER A 55 -6.09 8.01 -0.23
C SER A 55 -4.73 7.52 -0.71
N ARG A 56 -3.64 7.83 0.02
CA ARG A 56 -2.29 7.52 -0.44
C ARG A 56 -2.09 6.03 -0.66
N ASP A 57 -2.63 5.18 0.21
CA ASP A 57 -2.44 3.73 0.11
C ASP A 57 -3.11 3.13 -1.15
N ILE A 58 -4.31 3.58 -1.52
CA ILE A 58 -4.95 3.11 -2.78
C ILE A 58 -4.29 3.71 -4.02
N ILE A 59 -3.79 4.94 -3.95
CA ILE A 59 -3.01 5.54 -5.04
C ILE A 59 -1.70 4.78 -5.24
N ASP A 60 -0.99 4.45 -4.15
CA ASP A 60 0.22 3.63 -4.21
C ASP A 60 -0.08 2.25 -4.81
N LEU A 61 -1.18 1.59 -4.40
CA LEU A 61 -1.61 0.34 -5.02
C LEU A 61 -1.88 0.49 -6.52
N ALA A 62 -2.53 1.58 -6.95
CA ALA A 62 -2.76 1.84 -8.36
C ALA A 62 -1.44 2.01 -9.13
N MET A 63 -0.48 2.75 -8.56
CA MET A 63 0.85 2.93 -9.16
C MET A 63 1.63 1.62 -9.22
N MET A 64 1.57 0.80 -8.18
CA MET A 64 2.18 -0.53 -8.18
C MET A 64 1.55 -1.40 -9.26
N VAL A 65 0.22 -1.41 -9.39
CA VAL A 65 -0.48 -2.18 -10.43
C VAL A 65 -0.07 -1.73 -11.83
N ASP A 66 0.06 -0.42 -12.04
CA ASP A 66 0.49 0.17 -13.31
C ASP A 66 1.93 -0.24 -13.69
N HIS A 67 2.86 -0.26 -12.71
CA HIS A 67 4.28 -0.50 -12.97
C HIS A 67 4.71 -1.98 -12.84
N TRP A 68 4.07 -2.74 -11.96
CA TRP A 68 4.46 -4.10 -11.59
C TRP A 68 3.46 -5.16 -12.04
N GLY A 69 2.27 -4.75 -12.52
CA GLY A 69 1.19 -5.64 -12.91
C GLY A 69 0.22 -5.94 -11.77
N ALA A 70 -0.78 -6.77 -12.06
CA ALA A 70 -1.87 -7.07 -11.13
C ALA A 70 -1.38 -7.56 -9.75
N ILE A 71 -2.16 -7.25 -8.71
CA ILE A 71 -1.90 -7.69 -7.34
C ILE A 71 -1.85 -9.23 -7.31
N PRO A 72 -0.72 -9.85 -6.90
CA PRO A 72 -0.59 -11.30 -6.86
C PRO A 72 -1.58 -11.97 -5.91
N GLU A 73 -1.98 -13.21 -6.22
CA GLU A 73 -2.88 -14.00 -5.38
C GLU A 73 -2.31 -14.20 -3.96
N GLN A 74 -0.98 -14.34 -3.84
CA GLN A 74 -0.31 -14.49 -2.54
C GLN A 74 -0.48 -13.26 -1.65
N ALA A 75 -0.46 -12.05 -2.23
CA ALA A 75 -0.68 -10.83 -1.48
C ALA A 75 -2.15 -10.73 -1.00
N TRP A 76 -3.10 -11.13 -1.85
CA TRP A 76 -4.50 -11.24 -1.46
C TRP A 76 -4.73 -12.28 -0.38
N ALA A 77 -4.08 -13.44 -0.47
CA ALA A 77 -4.15 -14.49 0.55
C ALA A 77 -3.66 -13.97 1.90
N LYS A 78 -2.47 -13.34 1.95
CA LYS A 78 -1.92 -12.73 3.17
C LYS A 78 -2.86 -11.68 3.78
N ALA A 79 -3.39 -10.78 2.94
CA ALA A 79 -4.33 -9.76 3.41
C ALA A 79 -5.66 -10.37 3.91
N THR A 80 -6.14 -11.43 3.27
CA THR A 80 -7.36 -12.16 3.66
C THR A 80 -7.15 -12.96 4.93
N ASP A 81 -6.00 -13.59 5.12
CA ASP A 81 -5.68 -14.33 6.35
C ASP A 81 -5.65 -13.39 7.56
N ALA A 82 -5.11 -12.18 7.39
CA ALA A 82 -5.04 -11.19 8.45
C ALA A 82 -6.39 -10.50 8.73
N TYR A 83 -7.10 -10.05 7.67
CA TYR A 83 -8.23 -9.10 7.79
C TYR A 83 -9.55 -9.65 7.22
N GLY A 84 -9.55 -10.86 6.68
CA GLY A 84 -10.70 -11.46 6.00
C GLY A 84 -11.16 -10.65 4.79
N GLU A 85 -12.47 -10.62 4.57
CA GLU A 85 -13.06 -9.88 3.45
C GLU A 85 -12.85 -8.35 3.54
N LEU A 86 -12.49 -7.82 4.72
CA LEU A 86 -12.31 -6.38 4.93
C LEU A 86 -11.27 -5.79 3.98
N ALA A 87 -10.16 -6.50 3.74
CA ALA A 87 -9.12 -6.05 2.82
C ALA A 87 -9.68 -5.80 1.41
N SER A 88 -10.44 -6.76 0.88
CA SER A 88 -11.04 -6.64 -0.45
C SER A 88 -12.17 -5.60 -0.51
N LYS A 89 -12.94 -5.44 0.57
CA LYS A 89 -14.03 -4.44 0.65
C LYS A 89 -13.46 -3.02 0.71
N ALA A 90 -12.45 -2.80 1.55
CA ALA A 90 -11.77 -1.52 1.67
C ALA A 90 -11.04 -1.14 0.38
N PHE A 91 -10.40 -2.09 -0.29
CA PHE A 91 -9.79 -1.86 -1.60
C PHE A 91 -10.80 -1.37 -2.64
N ARG A 92 -11.95 -2.04 -2.76
CA ARG A 92 -13.02 -1.64 -3.70
C ARG A 92 -13.57 -0.25 -3.38
N ALA A 93 -13.93 -0.02 -2.12
CA ALA A 93 -14.49 1.25 -1.69
C ALA A 93 -13.50 2.42 -1.84
N ALA A 94 -12.22 2.21 -1.53
CA ALA A 94 -11.18 3.22 -1.74
C ALA A 94 -10.94 3.47 -3.24
N SER A 95 -11.00 2.43 -4.09
CA SER A 95 -10.91 2.57 -5.54
C SER A 95 -12.05 3.42 -6.10
N GLU A 96 -13.29 3.16 -5.69
CA GLU A 96 -14.46 3.95 -6.08
C GLU A 96 -14.32 5.42 -5.65
N MET A 97 -13.78 5.65 -4.45
CA MET A 97 -13.55 7.00 -3.94
C MET A 97 -12.55 7.78 -4.80
N VAL A 98 -11.43 7.16 -5.23
CA VAL A 98 -10.44 7.83 -6.09
C VAL A 98 -10.84 7.90 -7.56
N CYS A 99 -11.90 7.20 -7.97
CA CYS A 99 -12.50 7.39 -9.30
C CYS A 99 -13.22 8.74 -9.45
N GLU A 100 -13.51 9.47 -8.36
CA GLU A 100 -14.02 10.84 -8.42
C GLU A 100 -12.91 11.82 -8.83
N PRO A 101 -12.93 12.42 -10.04
CA PRO A 101 -11.79 13.18 -10.56
C PRO A 101 -11.49 14.48 -9.77
N ALA A 102 -12.49 15.06 -9.12
CA ALA A 102 -12.28 16.21 -8.24
C ALA A 102 -11.49 15.80 -6.99
N TYR A 103 -11.91 14.72 -6.34
CA TYR A 103 -11.26 14.20 -5.16
C TYR A 103 -9.83 13.71 -5.44
N LEU A 104 -9.62 12.94 -6.52
CA LEU A 104 -8.29 12.49 -6.90
C LEU A 104 -7.34 13.67 -7.15
N ARG A 105 -7.81 14.72 -7.83
CA ARG A 105 -7.01 15.94 -8.05
C ARG A 105 -6.60 16.60 -6.74
N ASP A 106 -7.45 16.60 -5.72
CA ASP A 106 -7.12 17.15 -4.41
C ASP A 106 -6.12 16.28 -3.65
N CYS A 107 -6.23 14.94 -3.77
CA CYS A 107 -5.24 14.02 -3.20
C CYS A 107 -3.83 14.21 -3.80
N LEU A 108 -3.73 14.48 -5.11
CA LEU A 108 -2.45 14.60 -5.83
C LEU A 108 -1.76 15.96 -5.71
N ARG A 109 -2.38 16.95 -5.08
CA ARG A 109 -1.85 18.32 -4.95
C ARG A 109 -0.98 18.56 -3.70
N LYS A 110 -0.92 17.60 -2.78
CA LYS A 110 -0.21 17.71 -1.49
C LYS A 110 0.93 16.70 -1.39
#